data_AF-A0A139WLW3-F1
#
_entry.id   AF-A0A139WLW3-F1
#
_cell.length_a   1.000
_cell.length_b   1.000
_cell.length_c   1.000
_cell.angle_alpha   90.00
_cell.angle_beta   90.00
_cell.angle_gamma   90.00
#
_symmetry.space_group_name_H-M   'P 1'
#
loop_
_entity.id
_entity.type
_entity.pdbx_description
1 polymer ?
#
loop_
_entity_poly.entity_id
_entity_poly.type
_entity_poly.pdbx_seq_one_letter_code
_entity_poly.pdbx_strand_id
1 'polypeptide(L)'
;MTILLFKITDVLGKNLIEKSVPEARIVGGSYAQNHKYQFIVSIRYGFKEQHGCGGTILGPNVVLTAAHCLYLRDPISVRYGSNNLLENNVRNVIIYGIYHHDYNPKTFRNDIAVLHLRDTIKFCESVKPVVLEAQEEEATARETLEARF
;
A
#
# COMPACT_ATOMS: atom_id res chain seq x y z
N MET A 1 19.77 -46.56 -35.04
CA MET A 1 18.68 -47.56 -35.10
C MET A 1 17.38 -46.82 -34.86
N THR A 2 16.70 -46.52 -35.96
CA THR A 2 15.42 -45.80 -36.02
C THR A 2 14.30 -46.73 -35.56
N ILE A 3 13.47 -46.31 -34.60
CA ILE A 3 12.05 -46.67 -34.58
C ILE A 3 11.26 -45.43 -34.14
N LEU A 4 10.58 -44.82 -35.10
CA LEU A 4 9.44 -43.95 -34.88
C LEU A 4 8.20 -44.84 -34.96
N LEU A 5 7.36 -44.89 -33.92
CA LEU A 5 5.96 -45.31 -34.06
C LEU A 5 5.05 -44.47 -33.14
N PHE A 6 4.29 -43.60 -33.80
CA PHE A 6 2.95 -43.07 -33.50
C PHE A 6 2.48 -43.04 -32.03
N LYS A 7 2.28 -41.83 -31.49
CA LYS A 7 1.25 -41.58 -30.48
C LYS A 7 0.14 -40.71 -31.07
N ILE A 8 -0.87 -41.41 -31.58
CA ILE A 8 -2.31 -41.20 -31.37
C ILE A 8 -2.64 -39.78 -30.86
N THR A 9 -3.07 -38.93 -31.79
CA THR A 9 -4.11 -37.94 -31.48
C THR A 9 -5.30 -38.72 -30.95
N ASP A 10 -5.59 -38.60 -29.65
CA ASP A 10 -6.94 -38.27 -29.19
C ASP A 10 -7.07 -38.32 -27.67
N VAL A 11 -7.63 -37.22 -27.15
CA VAL A 11 -8.63 -37.24 -26.08
C VAL A 11 -8.15 -37.79 -24.74
N LEU A 12 -7.38 -37.00 -23.98
CA LEU A 12 -7.49 -36.93 -22.51
C LEU A 12 -7.06 -35.55 -22.00
N GLY A 13 -8.06 -34.75 -21.60
CA GLY A 13 -7.95 -33.86 -20.45
C GLY A 13 -7.06 -32.62 -20.57
N LYS A 14 -7.45 -31.64 -21.40
CA LYS A 14 -7.14 -30.22 -21.11
C LYS A 14 -8.32 -29.55 -20.40
N ASN A 15 -8.64 -30.03 -19.21
CA ASN A 15 -9.30 -29.19 -18.20
C ASN A 15 -8.19 -28.46 -17.42
N LEU A 16 -7.45 -27.61 -18.13
CA LEU A 16 -6.76 -26.52 -17.45
C LEU A 16 -7.88 -25.52 -17.15
N ILE A 17 -8.32 -25.50 -15.91
CA ILE A 17 -9.12 -24.39 -15.38
C ILE A 17 -8.28 -23.15 -15.61
N GLU A 18 -8.55 -22.45 -16.70
CA GLU A 18 -8.01 -21.13 -16.96
C GLU A 18 -8.60 -20.26 -15.85
N LYS A 19 -7.79 -20.05 -14.82
CA LYS A 19 -8.13 -19.18 -13.69
C LYS A 19 -8.37 -17.81 -14.32
N SER A 20 -9.63 -17.44 -14.48
CA SER A 20 -10.02 -16.17 -15.05
C SER A 20 -9.30 -15.07 -14.28
N VAL A 21 -8.33 -14.45 -14.94
CA VAL A 21 -7.71 -13.23 -14.43
C VAL A 21 -8.86 -12.24 -14.34
N PRO A 22 -9.19 -11.71 -13.15
CA PRO A 22 -10.28 -10.76 -13.02
C PRO A 22 -10.02 -9.62 -14.01
N GLU A 23 -10.97 -9.34 -14.90
CA GLU A 23 -10.84 -8.24 -15.85
C GLU A 23 -10.42 -6.99 -15.09
N ALA A 24 -9.27 -6.43 -15.49
CA ALA A 24 -8.72 -5.26 -14.85
C ALA A 24 -9.74 -4.11 -14.97
N ARG A 25 -10.34 -3.70 -13.85
CA ARG A 25 -11.24 -2.52 -13.79
C ARG A 25 -10.53 -1.19 -14.07
N ILE A 26 -9.23 -1.23 -14.34
CA ILE A 26 -8.42 -0.07 -14.70
C ILE A 26 -8.45 0.05 -16.23
N VAL A 27 -9.13 1.06 -16.76
CA VAL A 27 -9.10 1.35 -18.20
C VAL A 27 -7.67 1.71 -18.61
N GLY A 28 -7.04 0.87 -19.43
CA GLY A 28 -5.66 1.08 -19.92
C GLY A 28 -4.54 0.83 -18.89
N GLY A 29 -4.85 0.22 -17.74
CA GLY A 29 -3.85 -0.13 -16.74
C GLY A 29 -3.05 -1.39 -17.08
N SER A 30 -1.87 -1.53 -16.46
CA SER A 30 -1.09 -2.77 -16.46
C SER A 30 -0.64 -3.11 -15.04
N TYR A 31 -0.25 -4.36 -14.81
CA TYR A 31 0.32 -4.77 -13.54
C TYR A 31 1.58 -3.96 -13.22
N ALA A 32 1.68 -3.46 -11.99
CA ALA A 32 2.90 -2.83 -11.52
C ALA A 32 4.02 -3.88 -11.49
N GLN A 33 5.20 -3.50 -11.99
CA GLN A 33 6.42 -4.28 -11.81
C GLN A 33 6.67 -4.53 -10.31
N ASN A 34 7.20 -5.70 -9.98
CA ASN A 34 7.56 -6.04 -8.62
C ASN A 34 8.45 -4.94 -8.03
N HIS A 35 8.12 -4.53 -6.80
CA HIS A 35 8.90 -3.56 -6.03
C HIS A 35 9.01 -2.17 -6.69
N LYS A 36 8.15 -1.81 -7.65
CA LYS A 36 8.17 -0.45 -8.24
C LYS A 36 7.73 0.62 -7.24
N TYR A 37 6.73 0.33 -6.41
CA TYR A 37 6.15 1.26 -5.45
C TYR A 37 6.34 0.72 -4.03
N GLN A 38 7.55 0.90 -3.50
CA GLN A 38 8.06 0.25 -2.29
C GLN A 38 7.46 0.82 -0.99
N PHE A 39 6.80 1.97 -1.08
CA PHE A 39 6.18 2.66 0.05
C PHE A 39 4.71 2.30 0.25
N ILE A 40 4.08 1.57 -0.68
CA ILE A 40 2.65 1.25 -0.60
C ILE A 40 2.42 0.21 0.48
N VAL A 41 1.44 0.49 1.34
CA VAL A 41 0.92 -0.49 2.31
C VAL A 41 -0.56 -0.74 2.11
N SER A 42 -0.99 -1.91 2.57
CA SER A 42 -2.36 -2.36 2.61
C SER A 42 -2.86 -2.32 4.05
N ILE A 43 -3.80 -1.42 4.36
CA ILE A 43 -4.40 -1.29 5.69
C ILE A 43 -5.53 -2.31 5.82
N ARG A 44 -5.49 -3.10 6.90
CA ARG A 44 -6.36 -4.25 7.14
C ARG A 44 -7.31 -4.01 8.31
N TYR A 45 -8.52 -4.54 8.19
CA TYR A 45 -9.63 -4.34 9.14
C TYR A 45 -10.25 -5.67 9.58
N GLY A 46 -10.71 -5.69 10.82
CA GLY A 46 -11.47 -6.80 11.41
C GLY A 46 -10.71 -8.12 11.53
N PHE A 47 -11.33 -9.12 12.14
CA PHE A 47 -10.70 -10.42 12.42
C PHE A 47 -10.19 -11.18 11.17
N LYS A 48 -10.76 -10.89 9.99
CA LYS A 48 -10.37 -11.52 8.72
C LYS A 48 -9.25 -10.77 7.99
N GLU A 49 -8.70 -9.70 8.58
CA GLU A 49 -7.64 -8.86 7.99
C GLU A 49 -7.93 -8.41 6.55
N GLN A 50 -9.17 -7.96 6.32
CA GLN A 50 -9.61 -7.55 5.00
C GLN A 50 -8.95 -6.24 4.60
N HIS A 51 -8.45 -6.16 3.37
CA HIS A 51 -7.97 -4.89 2.82
C HIS A 51 -9.13 -3.90 2.75
N GLY A 52 -8.93 -2.71 3.31
CA GLY A 52 -9.95 -1.66 3.27
C GLY A 52 -9.44 -0.27 2.92
N CYS A 53 -8.13 -0.04 2.97
CA CYS A 53 -7.50 1.23 2.61
C CYS A 53 -6.04 1.01 2.20
N GLY A 54 -5.48 1.99 1.50
CA GLY A 54 -4.04 2.09 1.24
C GLY A 54 -3.35 3.03 2.23
N GLY A 55 -2.02 2.98 2.24
CA GLY A 55 -1.20 3.96 2.95
C GLY A 55 0.20 4.04 2.35
N THR A 56 0.98 4.98 2.87
CA THR A 56 2.33 5.29 2.40
C THR A 56 3.30 5.26 3.57
N ILE A 57 4.40 4.52 3.46
CA ILE A 57 5.47 4.51 4.46
C ILE A 57 6.19 5.87 4.44
N LEU A 58 6.18 6.58 5.57
CA LEU A 58 6.97 7.81 5.75
C LEU A 58 8.26 7.56 6.53
N GLY A 59 8.27 6.54 7.38
CA GLY A 59 9.39 6.29 8.27
C GLY A 59 9.37 4.91 8.91
N PRO A 60 10.27 4.67 9.87
CA PRO A 60 10.50 3.34 10.43
C PRO A 60 9.26 2.71 11.07
N ASN A 61 8.31 3.49 11.58
CA ASN A 61 7.09 2.99 12.20
C ASN A 61 5.89 3.91 11.92
N VAL A 62 5.95 4.66 10.82
CA VAL A 62 4.99 5.72 10.49
C VAL A 62 4.44 5.49 9.09
N VAL A 63 3.10 5.43 8.99
CA VAL A 63 2.37 5.30 7.73
C VAL A 63 1.39 6.45 7.59
N LEU A 64 1.45 7.16 6.46
CA LEU A 64 0.46 8.15 6.04
C LEU A 64 -0.74 7.46 5.39
N THR A 65 -1.95 7.94 5.67
CA THR A 65 -3.19 7.50 5.05
C THR A 65 -4.24 8.62 5.10
N ALA A 66 -5.48 8.31 4.74
CA ALA A 66 -6.60 9.23 4.79
C ALA A 66 -7.32 9.16 6.14
N ALA A 67 -7.92 10.28 6.59
CA ALA A 67 -8.71 10.32 7.82
C ALA A 67 -9.93 9.41 7.75
N HIS A 68 -10.59 9.31 6.60
CA HIS A 68 -11.75 8.42 6.41
C HIS A 68 -11.41 6.93 6.58
N CYS A 69 -10.12 6.56 6.52
CA CYS A 69 -9.67 5.20 6.82
C CYS A 69 -9.72 4.87 8.32
N LEU A 70 -9.76 5.88 9.19
CA LEU A 70 -9.81 5.77 10.65
C LEU A 70 -11.13 6.29 11.23
N TYR A 71 -11.80 7.25 10.57
CA TYR A 71 -13.03 7.83 11.08
C TYR A 71 -14.16 6.79 11.13
N LEU A 72 -14.63 6.49 12.34
CA LEU A 72 -15.61 5.43 12.64
C LEU A 72 -15.21 4.03 12.13
N ARG A 73 -13.90 3.80 11.96
CA ARG A 73 -13.33 2.53 11.52
C ARG A 73 -12.13 2.18 12.39
N ASP A 74 -11.87 0.90 12.57
CA ASP A 74 -10.76 0.43 13.40
C ASP A 74 -9.78 -0.42 12.57
N PRO A 75 -8.74 0.21 11.97
CA PRO A 75 -7.70 -0.52 11.26
C PRO A 75 -6.81 -1.25 12.28
N ILE A 76 -6.56 -2.53 12.05
CA ILE A 76 -5.85 -3.39 13.02
C ILE A 76 -4.39 -3.64 12.66
N SER A 77 -4.05 -3.61 11.38
CA SER A 77 -2.71 -3.93 10.90
C SER A 77 -2.44 -3.33 9.53
N VAL A 78 -1.16 -3.22 9.19
CA VAL A 78 -0.69 -2.93 7.86
C VAL A 78 0.03 -4.14 7.29
N ARG A 79 -0.09 -4.34 5.98
CA ARG A 79 0.65 -5.34 5.19
C ARG A 79 1.45 -4.67 4.09
N TYR A 80 2.70 -5.05 3.90
CA TYR A 80 3.63 -4.39 2.96
C TYR A 80 4.69 -5.34 2.38
N GLY A 81 5.41 -4.85 1.36
CA GLY A 81 6.50 -5.58 0.72
C GLY A 81 6.10 -6.62 -0.34
N SER A 82 4.83 -6.61 -0.79
CA SER A 82 4.37 -7.42 -1.92
C SER A 82 3.38 -6.63 -2.79
N ASN A 83 3.38 -6.94 -4.08
CA ASN A 83 2.41 -6.41 -5.06
C ASN A 83 1.10 -7.22 -5.09
N ASN A 84 0.98 -8.30 -4.30
CA ASN A 84 -0.19 -9.17 -4.27
C ASN A 84 -0.93 -9.05 -2.93
N LEU A 85 -2.15 -8.52 -2.97
CA LEU A 85 -3.00 -8.34 -1.78
C LEU A 85 -3.39 -9.66 -1.07
N LEU A 86 -3.33 -10.78 -1.79
CA LEU A 86 -3.69 -12.11 -1.26
C LEU A 86 -2.49 -12.84 -0.66
N GLU A 87 -1.28 -12.35 -0.90
CA GLU A 87 -0.07 -12.97 -0.37
C GLU A 87 0.05 -12.71 1.12
N ASN A 88 0.51 -13.73 1.85
CA ASN A 88 0.80 -13.59 3.27
C ASN A 88 2.18 -12.96 3.49
N ASN A 89 2.27 -11.66 3.17
CA ASN A 89 3.47 -10.84 3.30
C ASN A 89 3.67 -10.31 4.73
N VAL A 90 4.59 -9.36 4.90
CA VAL A 90 4.93 -8.78 6.20
C VAL A 90 3.71 -8.09 6.81
N ARG A 91 3.40 -8.46 8.05
CA ARG A 91 2.30 -7.91 8.84
C ARG A 91 2.86 -7.12 10.02
N ASN A 92 2.34 -5.92 10.25
CA ASN A 92 2.70 -5.10 11.40
C ASN A 92 1.42 -4.51 12.04
N VAL A 93 1.35 -4.54 13.37
CA VAL A 93 0.17 -4.10 14.12
C VAL A 93 0.17 -2.59 14.25
N ILE A 94 -1.00 -1.98 14.12
CA ILE A 94 -1.20 -0.55 14.39
C ILE A 94 -1.39 -0.39 15.91
N ILE A 95 -0.64 0.51 16.55
CA ILE A 95 -0.84 0.85 17.97
C ILE A 95 -1.88 1.95 18.11
N TYR A 96 -1.76 3.00 17.30
CA TYR A 96 -2.70 4.10 17.28
C TYR A 96 -2.67 4.81 15.93
N GLY A 97 -3.73 5.56 15.65
CA GLY A 97 -3.84 6.42 14.49
C GLY A 97 -4.36 7.79 14.91
N ILE A 98 -3.83 8.83 14.27
CA ILE A 98 -4.24 10.22 14.48
C ILE A 98 -4.67 10.75 13.12
N TYR A 99 -5.92 11.18 13.01
CA TYR A 99 -6.41 11.91 11.86
C TYR A 99 -6.46 13.41 12.16
N HIS A 100 -6.45 14.22 11.11
CA HIS A 100 -6.47 15.67 11.25
C HIS A 100 -7.67 16.15 12.08
N HIS A 101 -7.44 17.01 13.08
CA HIS A 101 -8.48 17.47 14.01
C HIS A 101 -9.66 18.15 13.30
N ASP A 102 -9.40 18.91 12.23
CA ASP A 102 -10.42 19.53 11.38
C ASP A 102 -10.94 18.63 10.24
N TYR A 103 -10.80 17.31 10.34
CA TYR A 103 -11.37 16.40 9.34
C TYR A 103 -12.89 16.53 9.29
N ASN A 104 -13.43 16.79 8.10
CA ASN A 104 -14.87 16.92 7.88
C ASN A 104 -15.40 15.73 7.07
N PRO A 105 -16.13 14.78 7.68
CA PRO A 105 -16.60 13.56 7.00
C PRO A 105 -17.69 13.81 5.94
N LYS A 106 -18.30 15.00 5.90
CA LYS A 106 -19.29 15.35 4.87
C LYS A 106 -18.64 15.89 3.60
N THR A 107 -17.48 16.53 3.73
CA THR A 107 -16.80 17.22 2.61
C THR A 107 -15.45 16.61 2.25
N PHE A 108 -14.93 15.67 3.06
CA PHE A 108 -13.57 15.13 2.98
C PHE A 108 -12.47 16.21 3.10
N ARG A 109 -12.81 17.38 3.64
CA ARG A 109 -11.80 18.38 3.97
C ARG A 109 -10.87 17.83 5.05
N ASN A 110 -9.57 18.03 4.86
CA ASN A 110 -8.51 17.55 5.74
C ASN A 110 -8.52 16.02 5.91
N ASP A 111 -8.77 15.29 4.83
CA ASP A 111 -8.79 13.81 4.81
C ASP A 111 -7.38 13.22 4.86
N ILE A 112 -6.67 13.46 5.97
CA ILE A 112 -5.30 13.03 6.21
C ILE A 112 -5.14 12.46 7.62
N ALA A 113 -4.39 11.38 7.72
CA ALA A 113 -4.08 10.70 8.97
C ALA A 113 -2.72 10.02 8.96
N VAL A 114 -2.18 9.80 10.15
CA VAL A 114 -0.94 9.07 10.39
C VAL A 114 -1.23 7.88 11.30
N LEU A 115 -0.67 6.73 10.95
CA LEU A 115 -0.69 5.50 11.73
C LEU A 115 0.69 5.25 12.32
N HIS A 116 0.72 4.92 13.60
CA HIS A 116 1.92 4.44 14.29
C HIS A 116 1.87 2.93 14.45
N LEU A 117 2.91 2.29 13.93
CA LEU A 117 3.06 0.84 13.96
C LEU A 117 3.77 0.38 15.22
N ARG A 118 3.52 -0.87 15.61
CA ARG A 118 4.16 -1.49 16.77
C ARG A 118 5.63 -1.75 16.54
N ASP A 119 5.93 -2.40 15.43
CA ASP A 119 7.28 -2.82 15.11
C ASP A 119 7.92 -1.85 14.11
N THR A 120 9.25 -1.76 14.13
CA THR A 120 9.97 -1.00 13.12
C THR A 120 10.02 -1.77 11.80
N ILE A 121 9.65 -1.10 10.72
CA ILE A 121 9.78 -1.53 9.33
C ILE A 121 11.27 -1.66 9.00
N LYS A 122 11.67 -2.85 8.57
CA LYS A 122 13.01 -3.11 8.03
C LYS A 122 12.99 -2.76 6.54
N PHE A 123 13.70 -1.69 6.16
CA PHE A 123 13.79 -1.28 4.76
C PHE A 123 14.67 -2.23 3.95
N CYS A 124 14.26 -2.49 2.72
CA CYS A 124 14.92 -3.41 1.79
C CYS A 124 14.56 -3.05 0.34
N GLU A 125 14.89 -3.93 -0.61
CA GLU A 125 14.57 -3.70 -2.03
C GLU A 125 13.07 -3.54 -2.29
N SER A 126 12.21 -4.25 -1.55
CA SER A 126 10.75 -4.20 -1.74
C SER A 126 10.04 -3.18 -0.85
N VAL A 127 10.73 -2.60 0.14
CA VAL A 127 10.12 -1.75 1.17
C VAL A 127 11.01 -0.54 1.46
N LYS A 128 10.53 0.66 1.11
CA LYS A 128 11.23 1.92 1.38
C LYS A 128 10.22 3.02 1.71
N PRO A 129 10.61 4.00 2.53
CA PRO A 129 9.77 5.18 2.77
C PRO A 129 9.76 6.09 1.53
N VAL A 130 8.73 6.93 1.43
CA VAL A 130 8.76 8.10 0.54
C VAL A 130 9.34 9.29 1.31
N VAL A 131 10.00 10.19 0.59
CA VAL A 131 10.41 11.49 1.12
C VAL A 131 9.32 12.50 0.77
N LEU A 132 8.86 13.25 1.76
CA LEU A 132 7.98 14.40 1.54
C LEU A 132 8.86 15.62 1.27
N GLU A 133 8.54 16.38 0.23
CA GLU A 133 9.16 17.68 0.01
C GLU A 133 8.62 18.66 1.06
N ALA A 134 9.51 19.41 1.71
CA ALA A 134 9.10 20.52 2.56
C ALA A 134 8.60 21.66 1.66
N GLN A 135 7.48 22.30 2.00
CA GLN A 135 7.06 23.52 1.31
C GLN A 135 7.94 24.69 1.78
N GLU A 136 8.39 25.51 0.83
CA GLU A 136 9.30 26.67 1.01
C GLU A 136 8.74 27.81 1.89
N GLU A 137 7.52 27.71 2.43
CA GLU A 137 6.88 28.82 3.17
C GLU A 137 7.57 29.20 4.49
N GLU A 138 8.44 28.34 5.04
CA GLU A 138 9.28 28.69 6.21
C GLU A 138 10.68 29.24 5.85
N ALA A 139 11.13 29.12 4.60
CA ALA A 139 12.44 29.64 4.19
C ALA A 139 12.42 31.18 4.13
N THR A 140 11.35 31.76 3.57
CA THR A 140 11.20 33.21 3.43
C THR A 140 11.00 33.92 4.77
N ALA A 141 10.33 33.28 5.74
CA ALA A 141 10.11 33.85 7.06
C ALA A 141 11.42 33.96 7.87
N ARG A 142 12.35 33.02 7.69
CA ARG A 142 13.67 33.04 8.36
C ARG A 142 14.63 34.06 7.74
N GLU A 143 14.68 34.17 6.41
CA GLU A 143 15.51 35.19 5.75
C GLU A 143 15.05 36.63 6.07
N THR A 144 13.75 36.87 6.26
CA THR A 144 13.24 38.22 6.57
C THR A 144 13.52 38.65 8.03
N LEU A 145 13.73 37.70 8.94
CA LEU A 145 14.07 37.97 10.34
C LEU A 145 15.58 38.16 10.54
N GLU A 146 16.42 37.45 9.79
CA GLU A 146 17.89 37.61 9.85
C GLU A 146 18.38 38.85 9.08
N ALA A 147 17.60 39.38 8.12
CA ALA A 147 17.90 40.65 7.45
C ALA A 147 17.45 41.91 8.23
N ARG A 148 16.95 41.75 9.47
CA ARG A 148 16.45 42.83 10.33
C ARG A 148 17.26 43.04 11.63
N PHE A 149 18.42 42.41 11.76
CA PHE A 149 19.38 42.67 12.84
C PHE A 149 20.79 42.91 12.28
#